data_AF-A0A2U1MKV1-F1
#
_entry.id   AF-A0A2U1MKV1-F1
#
_cell.length_a   1.000
_cell.length_b   1.000
_cell.length_c   1.000
_cell.angle_alpha   90.00
_cell.angle_beta   90.00
_cell.angle_gamma   90.00
#
_symmetry.space_group_name_H-M   'P 1'
#
loop_
_entity.id
_entity.type
_entity.pdbx_description
1 polymer ?
#
loop_
_entity_poly.entity_id
_entity_poly.type
_entity_poly.pdbx_seq_one_letter_code
_entity_poly.pdbx_strand_id
1 'polypeptide(L)'
;MKQSTIIFLILFSLLIITLFTSRVGAQSDTYSENLRGKNDHSRLDKFHKTYKRSLLESTSATLALTDYEEGGDSGPAACDGQYHSNDLPIVSLPPNWYNDGQHCLKAIIIYYQQSAQIAIVVDESDADNTIVASKAVWRYFGIPESEWGDLDVTWTWPA
;
A
#
# COMPACT_ATOMS: atom_id res chain seq x y z
N MET A 1 -37.47 33.74 -5.35
CA MET A 1 -36.79 32.74 -6.21
C MET A 1 -35.38 32.38 -5.73
N LYS A 2 -34.46 33.33 -5.50
CA LYS A 2 -33.06 33.03 -5.09
C LYS A 2 -32.91 32.24 -3.78
N GLN A 3 -33.70 32.55 -2.75
CA GLN A 3 -33.63 31.87 -1.45
C GLN A 3 -34.07 30.40 -1.52
N SER A 4 -35.09 30.10 -2.33
CA SER A 4 -35.56 28.73 -2.55
C SER A 4 -34.54 27.88 -3.30
N THR A 5 -33.76 28.48 -4.21
CA THR A 5 -32.67 27.79 -4.92
C THR A 5 -31.51 27.46 -3.99
N ILE A 6 -31.15 28.35 -3.07
CA ILE A 6 -30.08 28.10 -2.08
C ILE A 6 -30.48 26.97 -1.12
N ILE A 7 -31.72 26.98 -0.63
CA ILE A 7 -32.24 25.90 0.23
C ILE A 7 -32.23 24.56 -0.51
N PHE A 8 -32.62 24.56 -1.79
CA PHE A 8 -32.57 23.35 -2.61
C PHE A 8 -31.15 22.80 -2.80
N LEU A 9 -30.16 23.67 -3.03
CA LEU A 9 -28.76 23.26 -3.18
C LEU A 9 -28.17 22.68 -1.88
N ILE A 10 -28.50 23.25 -0.71
CA ILE A 10 -28.06 22.73 0.60
C ILE A 10 -28.70 21.37 0.88
N LEU A 11 -30.00 21.23 0.64
CA LEU A 11 -30.69 19.94 0.82
C LEU A 11 -30.15 18.87 -0.13
N PHE A 12 -29.85 19.23 -1.37
CA PHE A 12 -29.26 18.32 -2.35
C PHE A 12 -27.83 17.91 -1.98
N SER A 13 -27.00 18.82 -1.45
CA SER A 13 -25.65 18.47 -1.01
C SER A 13 -25.66 17.56 0.22
N LEU A 14 -26.57 17.78 1.18
CA LEU A 14 -26.75 16.91 2.35
C LEU A 14 -27.23 15.51 1.93
N LEU A 15 -28.13 15.41 0.95
CA LEU A 15 -28.55 14.13 0.38
C LEU A 15 -27.37 13.39 -0.26
N ILE A 16 -26.52 14.07 -1.02
CA ILE A 16 -25.34 13.47 -1.65
C ILE A 16 -24.33 12.99 -0.58
N ILE A 17 -24.05 13.79 0.45
CA ILE A 17 -23.12 13.41 1.52
C ILE A 17 -23.60 12.13 2.24
N THR A 18 -24.90 12.01 2.54
CA THR A 18 -25.46 10.79 3.15
C THR A 18 -25.42 9.57 2.23
N LEU A 19 -25.53 9.75 0.90
CA LEU A 19 -25.37 8.69 -0.09
C LEU A 19 -23.90 8.23 -0.25
N PHE A 20 -22.93 9.13 -0.02
CA PHE A 20 -21.51 8.80 -0.07
C PHE A 20 -21.01 8.13 1.22
N THR A 21 -21.46 8.58 2.41
CA THR A 21 -21.07 7.94 3.69
C THR A 21 -21.62 6.52 3.82
N SER A 22 -22.77 6.22 3.22
CA SER A 22 -23.36 4.87 3.23
C SER A 22 -22.60 3.86 2.36
N ARG A 23 -21.80 4.29 1.37
CA ARG A 23 -20.94 3.39 0.58
C ARG A 23 -19.61 3.06 1.28
N VAL A 24 -19.05 4.00 2.04
CA VAL A 24 -17.76 3.80 2.72
C VAL A 24 -17.91 2.83 3.91
N GLY A 25 -19.02 2.89 4.66
CA GLY A 25 -19.32 1.92 5.73
C GLY A 25 -19.60 0.51 5.19
N ALA A 26 -20.43 0.40 4.15
CA ALA A 26 -20.83 -0.90 3.60
C ALA A 26 -19.64 -1.74 3.07
N GLN A 27 -18.58 -1.12 2.54
CA GLN A 27 -17.42 -1.85 2.01
C GLN A 27 -16.43 -2.30 3.10
N SER A 28 -16.30 -1.50 4.17
CA SER A 28 -15.55 -1.89 5.38
C SER A 28 -16.26 -3.03 6.12
N ASP A 29 -17.58 -2.92 6.25
CA ASP A 29 -18.42 -3.96 6.85
C ASP A 29 -18.44 -5.24 6.00
N THR A 30 -18.39 -5.13 4.66
CA THR A 30 -18.30 -6.31 3.77
C THR A 30 -16.95 -7.03 3.87
N TYR A 31 -15.85 -6.35 4.16
CA TYR A 31 -14.55 -7.00 4.42
C TYR A 31 -14.56 -7.72 5.78
N SER A 32 -15.10 -7.06 6.81
CA SER A 32 -15.31 -7.58 8.16
C SER A 32 -16.28 -8.78 8.19
N GLU A 33 -17.39 -8.74 7.45
CA GLU A 33 -18.38 -9.82 7.41
C GLU A 33 -17.95 -11.03 6.57
N ASN A 34 -17.08 -10.84 5.56
CA ASN A 34 -16.48 -11.97 4.83
C ASN A 34 -15.53 -12.81 5.69
N LEU A 35 -14.96 -12.25 6.76
CA LEU A 35 -14.22 -12.98 7.79
C LEU A 35 -15.16 -13.63 8.82
N ARG A 36 -16.36 -13.07 9.04
CA ARG A 36 -17.29 -13.53 10.09
C ARG A 36 -18.21 -14.68 9.65
N GLY A 37 -18.21 -15.06 8.36
CA GLY A 37 -19.14 -16.04 7.79
C GLY A 37 -18.50 -17.36 7.35
N LYS A 38 -18.59 -18.39 8.22
CA LYS A 38 -18.37 -19.83 8.01
C LYS A 38 -16.94 -20.38 8.28
N ASN A 39 -16.83 -21.04 9.43
CA ASN A 39 -15.79 -22.00 9.84
C ASN A 39 -14.34 -21.50 9.68
N ASP A 40 -14.11 -20.34 10.30
CA ASP A 40 -12.95 -19.45 10.16
C ASP A 40 -11.62 -20.02 10.67
N HIS A 41 -11.63 -20.97 11.61
CA HIS A 41 -10.40 -21.53 12.18
C HIS A 41 -9.48 -22.15 11.11
N SER A 42 -10.05 -22.86 10.13
CA SER A 42 -9.26 -23.51 9.07
C SER A 42 -8.60 -22.53 8.10
N ARG A 43 -9.26 -21.40 7.82
CA ARG A 43 -8.75 -20.37 6.90
C ARG A 43 -7.73 -19.49 7.60
N LEU A 44 -7.97 -19.14 8.87
CA LEU A 44 -7.02 -18.44 9.72
C LEU A 44 -5.77 -19.30 9.97
N ASP A 45 -5.92 -20.59 10.27
CA ASP A 45 -4.77 -21.50 10.41
C ASP A 45 -3.97 -21.63 9.11
N LYS A 46 -4.67 -21.72 7.97
CA LYS A 46 -4.02 -21.77 6.66
C LYS A 46 -3.28 -20.46 6.37
N PHE A 47 -3.89 -19.32 6.64
CA PHE A 47 -3.27 -18.00 6.50
C PHE A 47 -2.04 -17.89 7.41
N HIS A 48 -2.17 -18.20 8.69
CA HIS A 48 -1.08 -18.14 9.66
C HIS A 48 0.07 -19.09 9.28
N LYS A 49 -0.26 -20.30 8.80
CA LYS A 49 0.74 -21.26 8.30
C LYS A 49 1.47 -20.75 7.05
N THR A 50 0.74 -20.18 6.09
CA THR A 50 1.32 -19.60 4.88
C THR A 50 2.17 -18.38 5.22
N TYR A 51 1.64 -17.45 6.02
CA TYR A 51 2.34 -16.26 6.51
C TYR A 51 3.65 -16.63 7.21
N LYS A 52 3.61 -17.60 8.14
CA LYS A 52 4.80 -18.07 8.86
C LYS A 52 5.83 -18.71 7.93
N ARG A 53 5.38 -19.43 6.89
CA ARG A 53 6.29 -19.98 5.88
C ARG A 53 6.92 -18.88 5.03
N SER A 54 6.12 -17.95 4.51
CA SER A 54 6.63 -16.79 3.76
C SER A 54 7.63 -15.99 4.58
N LEU A 55 7.37 -15.82 5.88
CA LEU A 55 8.29 -15.15 6.79
C LEU A 55 9.63 -15.92 6.97
N LEU A 56 9.61 -17.25 6.99
CA LEU A 56 10.82 -18.06 7.06
C LEU A 56 11.67 -18.00 5.77
N GLU A 57 11.03 -17.79 4.63
CA GLU A 57 11.67 -17.68 3.31
C GLU A 57 11.86 -16.23 2.86
N SER A 58 11.57 -15.26 3.75
CA SER A 58 11.66 -13.83 3.46
C SER A 58 13.07 -13.27 3.59
N THR A 59 13.32 -12.20 2.85
CA THR A 59 14.57 -11.45 2.88
C THR A 59 14.40 -10.24 3.80
N SER A 60 15.32 -10.04 4.74
CA SER A 60 15.31 -8.85 5.61
C SER A 60 15.72 -7.60 4.84
N ALA A 61 15.02 -6.49 5.07
CA ALA A 61 15.33 -5.20 4.46
C ALA A 61 14.97 -4.05 5.40
N THR A 62 15.54 -2.88 5.13
CA THR A 62 15.02 -1.62 5.66
C THR A 62 13.96 -1.10 4.69
N LEU A 63 12.82 -0.64 5.18
CA LEU A 63 11.85 0.14 4.42
C LEU A 63 12.14 1.62 4.67
N ALA A 64 12.38 2.38 3.61
CA ALA A 64 12.58 3.83 3.65
C ALA A 64 11.42 4.56 2.94
N LEU A 65 11.24 5.84 3.24
CA LEU A 65 10.25 6.69 2.58
C LEU A 65 10.87 7.47 1.42
N THR A 66 10.15 7.59 0.31
CA THR A 66 10.43 8.60 -0.72
C THR A 66 9.15 9.19 -1.32
N ASP A 67 9.31 10.30 -2.03
CA ASP A 67 8.28 10.98 -2.79
C ASP A 67 8.48 10.77 -4.29
N TYR A 68 7.58 10.00 -4.93
CA TYR A 68 7.65 9.68 -6.36
C TYR A 68 6.93 10.68 -7.28
N GLU A 69 6.30 11.72 -6.70
CA GLU A 69 5.54 12.69 -7.48
C GLU A 69 6.48 13.64 -8.24
N GLU A 70 5.95 14.30 -9.27
CA GLU A 70 6.71 15.31 -10.00
C GLU A 70 7.09 16.47 -9.06
N GLY A 71 8.40 16.74 -8.97
CA GLY A 71 8.95 17.71 -8.04
C GLY A 71 9.16 17.19 -6.61
N GLY A 72 8.95 15.89 -6.38
CA GLY A 72 9.33 15.17 -5.17
C GLY A 72 10.82 14.86 -5.08
N ASP A 73 11.16 13.90 -4.23
CA ASP A 73 12.54 13.48 -3.97
C ASP A 73 13.07 12.55 -5.07
N SER A 74 12.18 11.75 -5.67
CA SER A 74 12.54 10.86 -6.77
C SER A 74 12.45 11.56 -8.14
N GLY A 75 13.28 11.09 -9.06
CA GLY A 75 13.14 11.41 -10.49
C GLY A 75 12.07 10.55 -11.17
N PRO A 76 11.94 10.67 -12.50
CA PRO A 76 11.16 9.72 -13.28
C PRO A 76 11.74 8.30 -13.09
N ALA A 77 10.86 7.34 -12.83
CA ALA A 77 11.22 6.00 -12.41
C ALA A 77 11.91 5.19 -13.53
N ALA A 78 12.93 4.40 -13.21
CA ALA A 78 13.74 3.68 -14.19
C ALA A 78 12.95 2.67 -15.04
N CYS A 79 11.85 2.10 -14.53
CA CYS A 79 11.08 1.10 -15.27
C CYS A 79 10.28 1.67 -16.45
N ASP A 80 9.81 2.91 -16.34
CA ASP A 80 8.88 3.49 -17.33
C ASP A 80 9.13 4.96 -17.68
N GLY A 81 10.09 5.61 -17.04
CA GLY A 81 10.46 7.01 -17.27
C GLY A 81 9.40 8.00 -16.80
N GLN A 82 8.55 7.63 -15.84
CA GLN A 82 7.45 8.47 -15.36
C GLN A 82 7.56 8.78 -13.87
N TYR A 83 6.99 9.92 -13.47
CA TYR A 83 6.65 10.18 -12.07
C TYR A 83 5.40 9.40 -11.68
N HIS A 84 5.28 9.03 -10.41
CA HIS A 84 4.18 8.22 -9.91
C HIS A 84 3.54 8.85 -8.67
N SER A 85 2.23 8.68 -8.53
CA SER A 85 1.53 9.16 -7.33
C SER A 85 1.96 8.39 -6.10
N ASN A 86 2.19 9.11 -5.00
CA ASN A 86 2.46 8.54 -3.68
C ASN A 86 1.29 7.75 -3.08
N ASP A 87 0.11 7.81 -3.70
CA ASP A 87 -1.07 7.03 -3.30
C ASP A 87 -1.07 5.60 -3.93
N LEU A 88 -0.11 5.29 -4.80
CA LEU A 88 0.11 3.95 -5.32
C LEU A 88 1.10 3.19 -4.43
N PRO A 89 0.89 1.90 -4.13
CA PRO A 89 1.86 1.10 -3.37
C PRO A 89 3.02 0.68 -4.27
N ILE A 90 3.98 1.59 -4.46
CA ILE A 90 5.15 1.40 -5.32
C ILE A 90 6.45 1.52 -4.52
N VAL A 91 7.50 0.90 -5.07
CA VAL A 91 8.84 0.85 -4.47
C VAL A 91 9.95 0.92 -5.51
N SER A 92 11.14 1.32 -5.06
CA SER A 92 12.41 1.08 -5.72
C SER A 92 13.18 -0.02 -4.99
N LEU A 93 14.04 -0.73 -5.74
CA LEU A 93 14.88 -1.80 -5.21
C LEU A 93 16.37 -1.49 -5.43
N PRO A 94 17.27 -2.00 -4.58
CA PRO A 94 18.72 -1.95 -4.82
C PRO A 94 19.12 -2.78 -6.02
N PRO A 95 20.28 -2.51 -6.66
CA PRO A 95 20.68 -3.13 -7.92
C PRO A 95 20.64 -4.66 -7.92
N ASN A 96 21.02 -5.29 -6.80
CA ASN A 96 21.02 -6.75 -6.65
C ASN A 96 19.60 -7.38 -6.66
N TRP A 97 18.57 -6.63 -6.25
CA TRP A 97 17.17 -7.07 -6.27
C TRP A 97 16.41 -6.54 -7.48
N TYR A 98 16.76 -5.35 -7.97
CA TYR A 98 16.21 -4.75 -9.18
C TYR A 98 16.62 -5.55 -10.43
N ASN A 99 17.86 -6.05 -10.44
CA ASN A 99 18.41 -6.99 -11.43
C ASN A 99 18.31 -6.43 -12.86
N ASP A 100 18.91 -5.25 -13.09
CA ASP A 100 18.91 -4.56 -14.38
C ASP A 100 17.50 -4.42 -15.00
N GLY A 101 16.50 -4.14 -14.15
CA GLY A 101 15.10 -3.97 -14.56
C GLY A 101 14.34 -5.27 -14.82
N GLN A 102 14.93 -6.45 -14.60
CA GLN A 102 14.21 -7.72 -14.76
C GLN A 102 13.00 -7.85 -13.82
N HIS A 103 12.94 -7.07 -12.74
CA HIS A 103 11.81 -7.02 -11.83
C HIS A 103 10.89 -5.83 -12.01
N CYS A 104 11.08 -5.03 -13.06
CA CYS A 104 10.19 -3.91 -13.36
C CYS A 104 8.74 -4.33 -13.48
N LEU A 105 7.88 -3.53 -12.83
CA LEU A 105 6.42 -3.70 -12.78
C LEU A 105 5.97 -5.04 -12.18
N LYS A 106 6.89 -5.79 -11.54
CA LYS A 106 6.56 -6.98 -10.77
C LYS A 106 6.23 -6.59 -9.34
N ALA A 107 5.42 -7.44 -8.71
CA ALA A 107 5.04 -7.28 -7.32
C ALA A 107 6.08 -7.88 -6.38
N ILE A 108 6.22 -7.26 -5.21
CA ILE A 108 6.80 -7.85 -3.99
C ILE A 108 5.74 -7.86 -2.89
N ILE A 109 5.91 -8.73 -1.90
CA ILE A 109 5.13 -8.74 -0.67
C ILE A 109 6.05 -8.28 0.46
N ILE A 110 5.71 -7.17 1.11
CA ILE A 110 6.44 -6.59 2.24
C ILE A 110 5.69 -6.97 3.51
N TYR A 111 6.42 -7.49 4.49
CA TYR A 111 5.91 -7.97 5.77
C TYR A 111 6.40 -7.06 6.89
N TYR A 112 5.46 -6.62 7.72
CA TYR A 112 5.73 -5.89 8.95
C TYR A 112 4.77 -6.36 10.05
N GLN A 113 5.32 -6.79 11.18
CA GLN A 113 4.58 -7.38 12.30
C GLN A 113 3.67 -8.55 11.88
N GLN A 114 2.35 -8.33 11.78
CA GLN A 114 1.33 -9.32 11.38
C GLN A 114 0.60 -8.90 10.09
N SER A 115 1.16 -7.91 9.39
CA SER A 115 0.60 -7.30 8.19
C SER A 115 1.49 -7.59 6.98
N ALA A 116 0.87 -7.70 5.80
CA ALA A 116 1.55 -7.90 4.53
C ALA A 116 0.97 -6.94 3.49
N GLN A 117 1.82 -6.18 2.80
CA GLN A 117 1.45 -5.25 1.73
C GLN A 117 2.06 -5.71 0.41
N ILE A 118 1.27 -5.71 -0.67
CA ILE A 118 1.78 -5.90 -2.01
C ILE A 118 2.21 -4.55 -2.57
N ALA A 119 3.44 -4.45 -3.09
CA ALA A 119 3.92 -3.26 -3.76
C ALA A 119 4.53 -3.57 -5.13
N ILE A 120 4.48 -2.62 -6.05
CA ILE A 120 5.02 -2.76 -7.41
C ILE A 120 6.38 -2.09 -7.52
N VAL A 121 7.35 -2.79 -8.09
CA VAL A 121 8.68 -2.25 -8.37
C VAL A 121 8.59 -1.33 -9.58
N VAL A 122 8.94 -0.05 -9.39
CA VAL A 122 8.92 0.96 -10.46
C VAL A 122 10.28 1.56 -10.74
N ASP A 123 11.25 1.40 -9.83
CA ASP A 123 12.51 2.12 -9.92
C ASP A 123 13.69 1.33 -9.32
N GLU A 124 14.90 1.79 -9.62
CA GLU A 124 16.14 1.36 -9.01
C GLU A 124 16.62 2.43 -8.02
N SER A 125 17.22 2.02 -6.91
CA SER A 125 17.82 2.95 -5.95
C SER A 125 19.19 2.48 -5.50
N ASP A 126 20.11 3.41 -5.25
CA ASP A 126 21.47 3.11 -4.75
C ASP A 126 21.51 2.71 -3.26
N ALA A 127 20.36 2.58 -2.60
CA ALA A 127 20.25 2.29 -1.18
C ALA A 127 20.42 0.79 -0.88
N ASP A 128 21.57 0.41 -0.33
CA ASP A 128 21.90 -0.98 0.00
C ASP A 128 20.86 -1.61 0.96
N ASN A 129 20.44 -2.83 0.63
CA ASN A 129 19.51 -3.65 1.43
C ASN A 129 18.23 -2.90 1.87
N THR A 130 17.80 -1.90 1.10
CA THR A 130 16.71 -0.99 1.45
C THR A 130 15.65 -0.98 0.35
N ILE A 131 14.40 -1.21 0.71
CA ILE A 131 13.24 -0.96 -0.14
C ILE A 131 12.83 0.49 0.08
N VAL A 132 13.01 1.35 -0.91
CA VAL A 132 12.51 2.73 -0.82
C VAL A 132 11.07 2.73 -1.32
N ALA A 133 10.15 3.25 -0.50
CA ALA A 133 8.73 3.07 -0.70
C ALA A 133 7.96 4.39 -0.66
N SER A 134 6.88 4.41 -1.43
CA SER A 134 5.88 5.47 -1.45
C SER A 134 5.11 5.58 -0.13
N LYS A 135 4.48 6.74 0.10
CA LYS A 135 3.61 7.01 1.26
C LYS A 135 2.50 5.98 1.43
N ALA A 136 1.93 5.43 0.33
CA ALA A 136 0.89 4.42 0.39
C ALA A 136 1.30 3.13 1.13
N VAL A 137 2.55 2.68 0.96
CA VAL A 137 3.06 1.47 1.64
C VAL A 137 3.13 1.72 3.15
N TRP A 138 3.65 2.89 3.56
CA TRP A 138 3.74 3.28 4.97
C TRP A 138 2.36 3.43 5.62
N ARG A 139 1.42 4.11 4.94
CA ARG A 139 0.04 4.27 5.41
C ARG A 139 -0.66 2.94 5.63
N TYR A 140 -0.40 1.93 4.79
CA TYR A 140 -0.99 0.61 4.95
C TYR A 140 -0.57 -0.06 6.27
N PHE A 141 0.69 0.09 6.68
CA PHE A 141 1.15 -0.45 7.96
C PHE A 141 0.62 0.32 9.18
N GLY A 142 -0.13 1.42 8.97
CA GLY A 142 -0.77 2.17 10.04
C GLY A 142 0.21 2.90 10.95
N ILE A 143 1.44 3.12 10.49
CA ILE A 143 2.47 3.84 11.24
C ILE A 143 2.16 5.35 11.13
N PRO A 144 2.11 6.10 12.24
CA PRO A 144 1.91 7.54 12.21
C PRO A 144 2.98 8.24 11.35
N GLU A 145 2.60 9.25 10.55
CA GLU A 145 3.54 9.94 9.66
C GLU A 145 4.74 10.56 10.40
N SER A 146 4.56 10.94 11.68
CA SER A 146 5.64 11.45 12.53
C SER A 146 6.72 10.41 12.88
N GLU A 147 6.45 9.13 12.64
CA GLU A 147 7.35 8.00 12.91
C GLU A 147 7.90 7.40 11.61
N TRP A 148 7.64 8.01 10.46
CA TRP A 148 8.22 7.58 9.19
C TRP A 148 9.70 7.92 9.12
N GLY A 149 10.48 7.03 8.51
CA GLY A 149 11.93 7.08 8.46
C GLY A 149 12.45 5.75 7.96
N ASP A 150 13.10 5.00 8.85
CA ASP A 150 13.58 3.65 8.58
C ASP A 150 12.78 2.63 9.39
N LEU A 151 12.37 1.55 8.73
CA LEU A 151 11.59 0.48 9.35
C LEU A 151 12.14 -0.89 8.97
N ASP A 152 12.48 -1.71 9.96
CA ASP A 152 12.88 -3.09 9.72
C ASP A 152 11.67 -3.90 9.21
N VAL A 153 11.81 -4.49 8.02
CA VAL A 153 10.80 -5.32 7.38
C VAL A 153 11.43 -6.61 6.87
N THR A 154 10.59 -7.53 6.43
CA THR A 154 11.02 -8.59 5.52
C THR A 154 10.17 -8.59 4.26
N TRP A 155 10.63 -9.23 3.19
CA TRP A 155 9.89 -9.28 1.93
C TRP A 155 10.12 -10.56 1.15
N THR A 156 9.19 -10.87 0.24
CA THR A 156 9.32 -11.96 -0.73
C THR A 156 8.79 -11.55 -2.11
N TRP A 157 9.17 -12.30 -3.14
CA TRP A 157 8.39 -12.35 -4.37
C TRP A 157 7.07 -13.10 -4.11
N PRO A 158 5.97 -12.75 -4.80
CA PRO A 158 4.77 -13.59 -4.82
C PRO A 158 5.09 -14.99 -5.34
N ALA A 159 4.50 -16.01 -4.72
CA ALA A 159 4.63 -17.41 -5.12
C ALA A 159 3.74 -17.77 -6.32
#